data_AF-A0A3C0WLS5-F1
#
_entry.id   AF-A0A3C0WLS5-F1
#
_cell.length_a   1.000
_cell.length_b   1.000
_cell.length_c   1.000
_cell.angle_alpha   90.00
_cell.angle_beta   90.00
_cell.angle_gamma   90.00
#
_symmetry.space_group_name_H-M   'P 1'
#
loop_
_entity.id
_entity.type
_entity.pdbx_description
1 polymer ?
#
loop_
_entity_poly.entity_id
_entity_poly.type
_entity_poly.pdbx_seq_one_letter_code
_entity_poly.pdbx_strand_id
1 'polypeptide(L)'
;MFLLSDTDGDGQFDSRKQFATGFNSIQGIAWHGNDLWIANAPELTIVRDTDGDDIADEYILLYTDLGNLEHGLHGLTWGPDGRMYMSKGNSKGHTRPGHVAPLPFRELWGVTAPEGSPDFPMPGRYTRDTYKHSYHDPADDWGREGGVLVCDDMGENLEIVSRGFRNPWDIAFDDSFTFQGTDNDQNEGDRVFNPFFGSHYGWGHPWSAHWTGQDHLPTPPITGKVFHGSGTGITYCNSPALPEQYQGIWIFNDWFRRTTFYYHPKWSGAHLTPDTDDWVELVAGQDTLYKPTDIEVAPDGSIYILGWGTEYGLQADDQGNQVNEGRIFRISAVTPTGAQPVPPIDTEINKYSVAELIKCFNSPINAVRVYAQEELIQRGPANLPALHKTLRAGGLTMAEETWLVWAIGRISVDDADGMVSAIISDGNLSLNKRIQAVRVLSHQWRGNDDPRTIHKAIIFAADSDEPRIRFEAIQFCMRNPAVESDQILLNVLSNEMDDIVYYAAWQALRRTHSVEGKIKLLSHPSGGVRCGAFLALAEDRQLTGIQIREFLADADERVSAVAVLWLAKGTGNPLIRVDPPGGEFTAKIRVEVHPGLKPADIRFTLDG
;
A
#
# COMPACT_ATOMS: atom_id res chain seq x y z
N MET A 1 5.77 -21.20 14.17
CA MET A 1 5.07 -21.44 12.89
C MET A 1 4.97 -22.93 12.63
N PHE A 2 3.89 -23.35 11.98
CA PHE A 2 3.67 -24.73 11.58
C PHE A 2 3.36 -24.80 10.10
N LEU A 3 3.87 -25.84 9.42
CA LEU A 3 3.37 -26.30 8.14
C LEU A 3 2.23 -27.27 8.44
N LEU A 4 1.10 -27.05 7.78
CA LEU A 4 -0.06 -27.93 7.85
C LEU A 4 -0.17 -28.63 6.49
N SER A 5 -0.25 -29.96 6.50
CA SER A 5 -0.33 -30.76 5.27
C SER A 5 -1.67 -31.47 5.22
N ASP A 6 -2.42 -31.21 4.16
CA ASP A 6 -3.63 -31.92 3.75
C ASP A 6 -3.26 -32.77 2.53
N THR A 7 -3.08 -34.08 2.74
CA THR A 7 -2.56 -35.01 1.73
C THR A 7 -3.65 -35.73 0.97
N ASP A 8 -4.88 -35.72 1.46
CA ASP A 8 -6.04 -36.32 0.79
C ASP A 8 -6.97 -35.28 0.13
N GLY A 9 -6.75 -33.99 0.39
CA GLY A 9 -7.44 -32.87 -0.23
C GLY A 9 -8.85 -32.63 0.32
N ASP A 10 -9.17 -33.16 1.50
CA ASP A 10 -10.50 -33.03 2.11
C ASP A 10 -10.73 -31.64 2.75
N GLY A 11 -9.69 -30.79 2.84
CA GLY A 11 -9.72 -29.47 3.46
C GLY A 11 -9.40 -29.47 4.95
N GLN A 12 -9.03 -30.61 5.52
CA GLN A 12 -8.53 -30.78 6.88
C GLN A 12 -7.07 -31.25 6.82
N PHE A 13 -6.22 -30.69 7.66
CA PHE A 13 -4.82 -31.12 7.67
C PHE A 13 -4.68 -32.50 8.36
N ASP A 14 -3.93 -33.39 7.72
CA ASP A 14 -3.57 -34.71 8.25
C ASP A 14 -2.42 -34.62 9.27
N SER A 15 -1.54 -33.65 9.08
CA SER A 15 -0.34 -33.50 9.91
C SER A 15 0.09 -32.05 10.05
N ARG A 16 0.86 -31.79 11.10
CA ARG A 16 1.52 -30.51 11.34
C ARG A 16 3.00 -30.72 11.63
N LYS A 17 3.86 -29.86 11.07
CA LYS A 17 5.31 -29.86 11.29
C LYS A 17 5.77 -28.48 11.72
N GLN A 18 6.59 -28.39 12.77
CA GLN A 18 7.10 -27.10 13.23
C GLN A 18 8.27 -26.67 12.33
N PHE A 19 8.02 -25.71 11.45
CA PHE A 19 9.04 -25.17 10.54
C PHE A 19 10.00 -24.22 11.23
N ALA A 20 9.47 -23.19 11.91
CA ALA A 20 10.28 -22.15 12.55
C ALA A 20 9.73 -21.78 13.92
N THR A 21 10.62 -21.44 14.85
CA THR A 21 10.32 -21.03 16.24
C THR A 21 11.14 -19.80 16.64
N GLY A 22 10.88 -19.29 17.85
CA GLY A 22 11.65 -18.20 18.45
C GLY A 22 11.04 -16.81 18.29
N PHE A 23 9.88 -16.70 17.63
CA PHE A 23 9.14 -15.45 17.40
C PHE A 23 8.26 -15.03 18.58
N ASN A 24 7.82 -13.76 18.56
CA ASN A 24 6.97 -13.13 19.56
C ASN A 24 5.52 -12.96 19.07
N SER A 25 5.31 -12.17 18.01
CA SER A 25 3.99 -11.90 17.42
C SER A 25 4.14 -11.76 15.91
N ILE A 26 3.81 -12.82 15.18
CA ILE A 26 3.85 -12.85 13.71
C ILE A 26 2.58 -12.19 13.17
N GLN A 27 2.76 -11.21 12.29
CA GLN A 27 1.72 -10.33 11.78
C GLN A 27 1.63 -10.32 10.24
N GLY A 28 2.64 -10.87 9.56
CA GLY A 28 2.64 -11.04 8.11
C GLY A 28 3.77 -11.97 7.69
N ILE A 29 3.56 -12.72 6.61
CA ILE A 29 4.56 -13.61 6.03
C ILE A 29 4.53 -13.55 4.50
N ALA A 30 5.68 -13.73 3.84
CA ALA A 30 5.75 -13.80 2.38
C ALA A 30 6.95 -14.64 1.93
N TRP A 31 6.74 -15.47 0.90
CA TRP A 31 7.80 -16.27 0.29
C TRP A 31 8.51 -15.51 -0.84
N HIS A 32 9.83 -15.63 -0.90
CA HIS A 32 10.70 -15.23 -2.01
C HIS A 32 11.67 -16.36 -2.35
N GLY A 33 11.35 -17.16 -3.37
CA GLY A 33 12.09 -18.40 -3.60
C GLY A 33 12.03 -19.30 -2.35
N ASN A 34 13.19 -19.62 -1.77
CA ASN A 34 13.30 -20.45 -0.56
C ASN A 34 13.31 -19.65 0.75
N ASP A 35 13.20 -18.32 0.66
CA ASP A 35 13.25 -17.42 1.81
C ASP A 35 11.84 -17.11 2.30
N LEU A 36 11.57 -17.36 3.58
CA LEU A 36 10.35 -16.92 4.23
C LEU A 36 10.61 -15.63 5.00
N TRP A 37 10.01 -14.54 4.53
CA TRP A 37 10.01 -13.27 5.22
C TRP A 37 8.90 -13.25 6.27
N ILE A 38 9.21 -12.77 7.46
CA ILE A 38 8.33 -12.80 8.62
C ILE A 38 8.35 -11.43 9.29
N ALA A 39 7.21 -10.74 9.23
CA ALA A 39 6.94 -9.58 10.06
C ALA A 39 6.56 -10.08 11.46
N ASN A 40 7.49 -10.00 12.40
CA ASN A 40 7.33 -10.48 13.77
C ASN A 40 7.69 -9.36 14.75
N ALA A 41 6.74 -8.74 15.43
CA ALA A 41 7.03 -7.57 16.27
C ALA A 41 8.11 -7.86 17.36
N PRO A 42 9.17 -7.02 17.48
CA PRO A 42 9.43 -5.73 16.81
C PRO A 42 10.40 -5.82 15.60
N GLU A 43 10.37 -6.90 14.85
CA GLU A 43 11.40 -7.33 13.90
C GLU A 43 10.84 -7.69 12.51
N LEU A 44 11.69 -7.54 11.49
CA LEU A 44 11.51 -8.17 10.18
C LEU A 44 12.65 -9.18 9.99
N THR A 45 12.30 -10.44 9.81
CA THR A 45 13.24 -11.56 9.80
C THR A 45 13.02 -12.44 8.58
N ILE A 46 14.10 -12.84 7.90
CA ILE A 46 14.08 -13.93 6.93
C ILE A 46 14.44 -15.24 7.63
N VAL A 47 13.75 -16.32 7.33
CA VAL A 47 14.16 -17.67 7.71
C VAL A 47 14.27 -18.58 6.50
N ARG A 48 15.22 -19.53 6.58
CA ARG A 48 15.52 -20.47 5.50
C ARG A 48 15.66 -21.88 6.07
N ASP A 49 15.28 -22.84 5.26
CA ASP A 49 15.68 -24.23 5.38
C ASP A 49 16.78 -24.47 4.34
N THR A 50 18.01 -24.74 4.79
CA THR A 50 19.16 -24.92 3.90
C THR A 50 19.50 -26.38 3.59
N ASP A 51 18.84 -27.35 4.24
CA ASP A 51 19.10 -28.78 4.06
C ASP A 51 17.91 -29.59 3.53
N GLY A 52 16.74 -28.96 3.41
CA GLY A 52 15.53 -29.52 2.80
C GLY A 52 14.74 -30.44 3.73
N ASP A 53 14.92 -30.31 5.05
CA ASP A 53 14.20 -31.10 6.04
C ASP A 53 12.88 -30.44 6.52
N ASP A 54 12.42 -29.38 5.86
CA ASP A 54 11.33 -28.47 6.23
C ASP A 54 11.44 -27.90 7.67
N ILE A 55 12.66 -27.64 8.13
CA ILE A 55 12.95 -26.95 9.39
C ILE A 55 13.91 -25.80 9.09
N ALA A 56 13.53 -24.60 9.53
CA ALA A 56 14.40 -23.45 9.38
C ALA A 56 15.66 -23.55 10.26
N ASP A 57 16.82 -23.38 9.65
CA ASP A 57 18.14 -23.48 10.26
C ASP A 57 18.94 -22.17 10.20
N GLU A 58 18.68 -21.29 9.23
CA GLU A 58 19.21 -19.94 9.11
C GLU A 58 18.15 -18.86 9.36
N TYR A 59 18.50 -17.86 10.18
CA TYR A 59 17.66 -16.72 10.54
C TYR A 59 18.42 -15.42 10.27
N ILE A 60 17.84 -14.50 9.51
CA ILE A 60 18.43 -13.21 9.16
C ILE A 60 17.51 -12.09 9.65
N LEU A 61 17.90 -11.41 10.73
CA LEU A 61 17.20 -10.25 11.26
C LEU A 61 17.55 -9.04 10.40
N LEU A 62 16.65 -8.63 9.50
CA LEU A 62 16.86 -7.49 8.62
C LEU A 62 16.74 -6.17 9.37
N TYR A 63 15.60 -6.00 10.05
CA TYR A 63 15.26 -4.78 10.79
C TYR A 63 14.75 -5.15 12.18
N THR A 64 14.97 -4.26 13.14
CA THR A 64 14.48 -4.37 14.51
C THR A 64 13.99 -3.00 14.98
N ASP A 65 13.49 -2.95 16.22
CA ASP A 65 12.95 -1.75 16.85
C ASP A 65 11.75 -1.17 16.06
N LEU A 66 10.95 -2.06 15.45
CA LEU A 66 9.83 -1.67 14.59
C LEU A 66 8.53 -1.36 15.36
N GLY A 67 8.60 -0.98 16.62
CA GLY A 67 7.42 -0.77 17.47
C GLY A 67 6.87 -2.05 18.09
N ASN A 68 5.87 -1.91 18.97
CA ASN A 68 5.26 -3.03 19.69
C ASN A 68 4.35 -3.90 18.79
N LEU A 69 3.61 -4.81 19.42
CA LEU A 69 2.63 -5.70 18.75
C LEU A 69 1.34 -4.98 18.30
N GLU A 70 1.04 -3.80 18.84
CA GLU A 70 -0.05 -2.94 18.42
C GLU A 70 0.40 -2.09 17.22
N HIS A 71 -0.45 -1.99 16.20
CA HIS A 71 -0.15 -1.21 14.99
C HIS A 71 1.23 -1.53 14.38
N GLY A 72 1.61 -2.80 14.44
CA GLY A 72 2.92 -3.31 14.04
C GLY A 72 3.10 -3.42 12.53
N LEU A 73 4.18 -4.11 12.12
CA LEU A 73 4.49 -4.40 10.72
C LEU A 73 3.63 -5.60 10.27
N HIS A 74 2.88 -5.46 9.17
CA HIS A 74 1.97 -6.51 8.70
C HIS A 74 2.20 -6.85 7.22
N GLY A 75 1.26 -6.49 6.34
CA GLY A 75 1.09 -7.04 4.99
C GLY A 75 2.36 -7.04 4.16
N LEU A 76 2.98 -8.22 4.00
CA LEU A 76 4.19 -8.44 3.22
C LEU A 76 3.81 -8.98 1.85
N THR A 77 4.27 -8.34 0.77
CA THR A 77 4.04 -8.86 -0.58
C THR A 77 5.10 -8.44 -1.58
N TRP A 78 5.51 -9.38 -2.43
CA TRP A 78 6.49 -9.15 -3.50
C TRP A 78 5.81 -8.67 -4.78
N GLY A 79 6.24 -7.52 -5.28
CA GLY A 79 5.77 -6.94 -6.53
C GLY A 79 6.45 -7.54 -7.77
N PRO A 80 5.83 -7.40 -8.97
CA PRO A 80 6.47 -7.73 -10.25
C PRO A 80 7.76 -6.94 -10.53
N ASP A 81 7.99 -5.84 -9.81
CA ASP A 81 9.20 -5.04 -9.86
C ASP A 81 10.38 -5.65 -9.08
N GLY A 82 10.17 -6.80 -8.43
CA GLY A 82 11.19 -7.51 -7.67
C GLY A 82 11.46 -6.89 -6.30
N ARG A 83 10.48 -6.19 -5.71
CA ARG A 83 10.61 -5.53 -4.41
C ARG A 83 9.58 -6.01 -3.40
N MET A 84 9.94 -5.97 -2.12
CA MET A 84 9.10 -6.33 -0.99
C MET A 84 8.35 -5.09 -0.47
N TYR A 85 7.02 -5.11 -0.56
CA TYR A 85 6.14 -4.10 0.01
C TYR A 85 5.67 -4.51 1.40
N MET A 86 5.52 -3.54 2.30
CA MET A 86 5.11 -3.76 3.67
C MET A 86 4.19 -2.66 4.21
N SER A 87 3.14 -3.02 4.94
CA SER A 87 2.34 -2.06 5.73
C SER A 87 2.86 -1.94 7.16
N LYS A 88 2.92 -0.71 7.68
CA LYS A 88 3.34 -0.46 9.06
C LYS A 88 2.48 0.59 9.73
N GLY A 89 1.92 0.28 10.89
CA GLY A 89 1.17 1.25 11.70
C GLY A 89 2.05 2.24 12.47
N ASN A 90 1.39 3.11 13.22
CA ASN A 90 2.04 4.24 13.86
C ASN A 90 2.75 3.91 15.19
N SER A 91 2.85 2.64 15.62
CA SER A 91 3.74 2.29 16.74
C SER A 91 5.21 2.48 16.33
N LYS A 92 6.03 3.05 17.21
CA LYS A 92 7.42 3.45 16.98
C LYS A 92 8.38 2.63 17.82
N GLY A 93 9.61 2.49 17.34
CA GLY A 93 10.74 1.98 18.11
C GLY A 93 11.10 2.80 19.35
N HIS A 94 11.86 2.20 20.26
CA HIS A 94 12.51 2.87 21.38
C HIS A 94 13.62 3.83 20.93
N THR A 95 14.25 3.56 19.78
CA THR A 95 15.33 4.33 19.18
C THR A 95 16.49 4.62 20.14
N ARG A 96 17.14 3.57 20.63
CA ARG A 96 18.24 3.64 21.63
C ARG A 96 19.56 3.15 21.04
N PRO A 97 20.73 3.51 21.61
CA PRO A 97 22.02 3.03 21.09
C PRO A 97 22.06 1.50 20.96
N GLY A 98 22.37 0.99 19.77
CA GLY A 98 22.41 -0.44 19.47
C GLY A 98 21.04 -1.08 19.15
N HIS A 99 19.94 -0.32 19.25
CA HIS A 99 18.59 -0.78 18.95
C HIS A 99 17.82 0.36 18.28
N VAL A 100 17.98 0.47 16.97
CA VAL A 100 17.41 1.55 16.15
C VAL A 100 16.76 0.96 14.89
N ALA A 101 15.60 1.48 14.53
CA ALA A 101 14.96 1.17 13.25
C ALA A 101 15.68 1.88 12.09
N PRO A 102 15.58 1.34 10.85
CA PRO A 102 16.01 2.05 9.65
C PRO A 102 15.39 3.45 9.53
N LEU A 103 16.10 4.38 8.90
CA LEU A 103 15.69 5.79 8.76
C LEU A 103 14.27 5.95 8.20
N PRO A 104 13.83 5.26 7.13
CA PRO A 104 12.48 5.40 6.60
C PRO A 104 11.37 5.13 7.63
N PHE A 105 11.55 4.12 8.49
CA PHE A 105 10.60 3.86 9.58
C PHE A 105 10.56 5.01 10.59
N ARG A 106 11.74 5.52 10.98
CA ARG A 106 11.87 6.65 11.91
C ARG A 106 11.22 7.92 11.36
N GLU A 107 11.36 8.15 10.05
CA GLU A 107 10.74 9.28 9.35
C GLU A 107 9.21 9.20 9.29
N LEU A 108 8.62 8.00 9.21
CA LEU A 108 7.17 7.84 9.36
C LEU A 108 6.75 8.30 10.75
N TRP A 109 7.35 7.73 11.78
CA TRP A 109 6.97 7.99 13.16
C TRP A 109 7.33 9.38 13.68
N GLY A 110 8.16 10.14 12.94
CA GLY A 110 8.61 11.46 13.34
C GLY A 110 9.60 11.42 14.50
N VAL A 111 10.44 10.38 14.56
CA VAL A 111 11.41 10.17 15.65
C VAL A 111 12.83 10.38 15.15
N THR A 112 13.68 10.92 16.04
CA THR A 112 15.11 11.11 15.78
C THR A 112 15.91 10.06 16.52
N ALA A 113 17.04 9.64 15.93
CA ALA A 113 17.95 8.69 16.57
C ALA A 113 19.12 9.42 17.26
N PRO A 114 19.75 8.80 18.27
CA PRO A 114 21.00 9.31 18.84
C PRO A 114 22.05 9.60 17.76
N GLU A 115 22.83 10.65 17.96
CA GLU A 115 23.90 11.03 17.03
C GLU A 115 24.85 9.85 16.74
N GLY A 116 25.17 9.63 15.47
CA GLY A 116 26.00 8.50 15.02
C GLY A 116 25.27 7.18 14.82
N SER A 117 23.94 7.13 15.03
CA SER A 117 23.14 5.94 14.67
C SER A 117 23.16 5.74 13.15
N PRO A 118 23.28 4.49 12.65
CA PRO A 118 23.23 4.23 11.22
C PRO A 118 21.83 4.48 10.68
N ASP A 119 21.74 5.02 9.46
CA ASP A 119 20.46 5.15 8.75
C ASP A 119 19.91 3.78 8.35
N PHE A 120 20.80 2.83 8.06
CA PHE A 120 20.47 1.45 7.72
C PHE A 120 21.30 0.51 8.61
N PRO A 121 20.74 0.03 9.72
CA PRO A 121 21.40 -0.96 10.57
C PRO A 121 21.72 -2.23 9.77
N MET A 122 22.88 -2.84 10.05
CA MET A 122 23.30 -4.06 9.38
C MET A 122 22.44 -5.26 9.82
N PRO A 123 22.02 -6.13 8.88
CA PRO A 123 21.32 -7.36 9.24
C PRO A 123 22.15 -8.28 10.15
N GLY A 124 21.47 -8.91 11.11
CA GLY A 124 22.05 -9.93 11.98
C GLY A 124 21.78 -11.34 11.45
N ARG A 125 22.75 -12.25 11.59
CA ARG A 125 22.59 -13.67 11.21
C ARG A 125 22.64 -14.57 12.43
N TYR A 126 21.73 -15.54 12.47
CA TYR A 126 21.52 -16.43 13.59
C TYR A 126 21.18 -17.84 13.08
N THR A 127 21.35 -18.80 13.97
CA THR A 127 20.81 -20.17 13.81
C THR A 127 19.51 -20.29 14.59
N ARG A 128 18.77 -21.37 14.36
CA ARG A 128 17.60 -21.74 15.17
C ARG A 128 17.82 -21.66 16.69
N ASP A 129 19.00 -22.07 17.18
CA ASP A 129 19.30 -22.10 18.62
C ASP A 129 19.69 -20.73 19.19
N THR A 130 20.27 -19.88 18.34
CA THR A 130 20.85 -18.59 18.73
C THR A 130 19.93 -17.40 18.48
N TYR A 131 18.94 -17.54 17.59
CA TYR A 131 17.89 -16.53 17.42
C TYR A 131 17.05 -16.44 18.70
N LYS A 132 16.88 -15.22 19.20
CA LYS A 132 16.06 -14.89 20.38
C LYS A 132 15.14 -13.76 19.99
N HIS A 133 13.83 -13.92 20.20
CA HIS A 133 12.91 -12.78 20.07
C HIS A 133 13.32 -11.67 21.02
N SER A 134 13.19 -10.45 20.53
CA SER A 134 13.08 -9.27 21.38
C SER A 134 11.62 -8.96 21.68
N TYR A 135 11.39 -8.23 22.77
CA TYR A 135 10.07 -7.74 23.16
C TYR A 135 10.13 -6.23 23.30
N HIS A 136 9.04 -5.58 22.90
CA HIS A 136 8.84 -4.14 23.05
C HIS A 136 7.61 -3.91 23.92
N ASP A 137 7.82 -3.26 25.07
CA ASP A 137 6.74 -2.85 25.96
C ASP A 137 5.85 -1.79 25.30
N PRO A 138 4.51 -1.97 25.25
CA PRO A 138 3.58 -1.01 24.66
C PRO A 138 3.54 0.38 25.31
N ALA A 139 4.18 0.58 26.47
CA ALA A 139 4.20 1.88 27.11
C ALA A 139 5.04 2.91 26.33
N ASP A 140 4.40 4.02 25.93
CA ASP A 140 5.03 5.20 25.31
C ASP A 140 5.67 4.96 23.92
N ASP A 141 5.02 4.18 23.07
CA ASP A 141 5.54 3.82 21.75
C ASP A 141 4.66 4.30 20.58
N TRP A 142 3.88 5.37 20.77
CA TRP A 142 3.12 5.98 19.67
C TRP A 142 3.96 6.99 18.87
N GLY A 143 4.08 6.75 17.58
CA GLY A 143 4.63 7.67 16.59
C GLY A 143 3.57 8.51 15.89
N ARG A 144 4.01 9.42 15.03
CA ARG A 144 3.15 10.35 14.28
C ARG A 144 2.16 9.62 13.36
N GLU A 145 2.66 8.72 12.51
CA GLU A 145 1.90 8.08 11.44
C GLU A 145 2.51 6.74 11.05
N GLY A 146 1.68 5.86 10.50
CA GLY A 146 2.05 4.67 9.76
C GLY A 146 2.18 4.95 8.26
N GLY A 147 2.55 3.92 7.51
CA GLY A 147 2.89 3.99 6.10
C GLY A 147 2.85 2.66 5.38
N VAL A 148 2.99 2.74 4.06
CA VAL A 148 3.41 1.62 3.21
C VAL A 148 4.86 1.89 2.83
N LEU A 149 5.73 0.89 3.00
CA LEU A 149 7.14 0.94 2.63
C LEU A 149 7.45 -0.12 1.59
N VAL A 150 8.60 0.03 0.92
CA VAL A 150 9.12 -0.94 -0.04
C VAL A 150 10.64 -1.05 0.12
N CYS A 151 11.18 -2.26 0.03
CA CYS A 151 12.63 -2.48 -0.02
C CYS A 151 12.99 -3.52 -1.07
N ASP A 152 14.26 -3.56 -1.43
CA ASP A 152 14.81 -4.61 -2.29
C ASP A 152 15.00 -5.89 -1.46
N ASP A 153 15.35 -6.98 -2.15
CA ASP A 153 15.77 -8.21 -1.48
C ASP A 153 16.90 -7.95 -0.47
N MET A 154 16.87 -8.71 0.62
CA MET A 154 17.75 -8.51 1.78
C MET A 154 17.60 -7.15 2.51
N GLY A 155 16.54 -6.38 2.24
CA GLY A 155 16.22 -5.17 3.01
C GLY A 155 17.05 -3.95 2.62
N GLU A 156 17.60 -3.92 1.41
CA GLU A 156 18.31 -2.74 0.90
C GLU A 156 17.32 -1.72 0.31
N ASN A 157 17.77 -0.47 0.13
CA ASN A 157 17.02 0.59 -0.55
C ASN A 157 15.58 0.77 -0.04
N LEU A 158 15.38 0.70 1.29
CA LEU A 158 14.06 0.91 1.91
C LEU A 158 13.56 2.34 1.63
N GLU A 159 12.33 2.43 1.13
CA GLU A 159 11.67 3.68 0.76
C GLU A 159 10.24 3.74 1.34
N ILE A 160 9.76 4.95 1.58
CA ILE A 160 8.36 5.20 1.94
C ILE A 160 7.56 5.38 0.65
N VAL A 161 6.57 4.53 0.46
CA VAL A 161 5.59 4.66 -0.61
C VAL A 161 4.53 5.67 -0.18
N SER A 162 3.81 5.38 0.90
CA SER A 162 2.65 6.14 1.34
C SER A 162 2.70 6.43 2.84
N ARG A 163 2.03 7.50 3.26
CA ARG A 163 1.99 8.02 4.64
C ARG A 163 0.56 8.20 5.12
N GLY A 164 0.43 8.52 6.40
CA GLY A 164 -0.81 9.04 6.95
C GLY A 164 -1.83 7.98 7.34
N PHE A 165 -1.35 6.83 7.82
CA PHE A 165 -2.16 5.74 8.34
C PHE A 165 -2.05 5.65 9.86
N ARG A 166 -3.04 5.02 10.50
CA ARG A 166 -2.99 4.72 11.94
C ARG A 166 -2.50 3.28 12.13
N ASN A 167 -3.24 2.34 11.56
CA ASN A 167 -2.97 0.91 11.60
C ASN A 167 -3.36 0.28 10.24
N PRO A 168 -2.52 0.42 9.20
CA PRO A 168 -2.73 -0.24 7.93
C PRO A 168 -2.49 -1.75 8.13
N TRP A 169 -3.56 -2.50 8.42
CA TRP A 169 -3.50 -3.89 8.86
C TRP A 169 -2.91 -4.79 7.80
N ASP A 170 -3.27 -4.60 6.54
CA ASP A 170 -2.78 -5.46 5.46
C ASP A 170 -2.85 -4.75 4.10
N ILE A 171 -2.07 -5.25 3.14
CA ILE A 171 -2.00 -4.77 1.76
C ILE A 171 -1.85 -5.94 0.78
N ALA A 172 -2.49 -5.81 -0.38
CA ALA A 172 -2.31 -6.70 -1.53
C ALA A 172 -2.39 -5.91 -2.83
N PHE A 173 -2.06 -6.53 -3.97
CA PHE A 173 -2.21 -5.93 -5.30
C PHE A 173 -2.99 -6.84 -6.26
N ASP A 174 -3.68 -6.25 -7.23
CA ASP A 174 -4.44 -6.96 -8.27
C ASP A 174 -3.58 -7.38 -9.48
N ASP A 175 -4.19 -8.02 -10.47
CA ASP A 175 -3.51 -8.44 -11.72
C ASP A 175 -2.88 -7.27 -12.52
N SER A 176 -3.25 -6.02 -12.22
CA SER A 176 -2.68 -4.81 -12.81
C SER A 176 -1.53 -4.20 -11.97
N PHE A 177 -1.10 -4.89 -10.91
CA PHE A 177 -0.14 -4.37 -9.94
C PHE A 177 -0.63 -3.06 -9.30
N THR A 178 -1.92 -2.98 -8.97
CA THR A 178 -2.51 -1.86 -8.24
C THR A 178 -2.85 -2.30 -6.81
N PHE A 179 -2.34 -1.57 -5.81
CA PHE A 179 -2.47 -1.95 -4.41
C PHE A 179 -3.80 -1.56 -3.78
N GLN A 180 -4.31 -2.37 -2.87
CA GLN A 180 -5.32 -1.97 -1.89
C GLN A 180 -4.84 -2.38 -0.49
N GLY A 181 -5.33 -1.69 0.53
CA GLY A 181 -5.08 -2.03 1.93
C GLY A 181 -6.24 -1.65 2.84
N THR A 182 -6.25 -2.18 4.05
CA THR A 182 -7.20 -1.79 5.12
C THR A 182 -6.48 -0.99 6.20
N ASP A 183 -7.08 0.08 6.71
CA ASP A 183 -6.52 0.91 7.79
C ASP A 183 -7.56 1.18 8.88
N ASN A 184 -7.22 0.86 10.13
CA ASN A 184 -8.14 1.03 11.26
C ASN A 184 -8.08 2.41 11.88
N ASP A 185 -9.24 3.00 12.13
CA ASP A 185 -9.39 4.27 12.86
C ASP A 185 -10.09 4.08 14.21
N GLN A 186 -10.01 5.10 15.07
CA GLN A 186 -10.71 5.10 16.37
C GLN A 186 -12.04 5.87 16.34
N ASN A 187 -12.23 6.79 15.41
CA ASN A 187 -13.27 7.82 15.47
C ASN A 187 -14.09 7.91 14.17
N GLU A 188 -13.41 8.07 13.02
CA GLU A 188 -14.05 8.33 11.71
C GLU A 188 -14.44 7.04 10.97
N GLY A 189 -14.03 5.88 11.49
CA GLY A 189 -14.28 4.56 10.94
C GLY A 189 -13.13 4.05 10.08
N ASP A 190 -13.07 2.76 9.85
CA ASP A 190 -11.99 2.12 9.08
C ASP A 190 -12.16 2.39 7.59
N ARG A 191 -11.10 2.17 6.81
CA ARG A 191 -11.09 2.45 5.38
C ARG A 191 -10.35 1.38 4.57
N VAL A 192 -10.71 1.31 3.29
CA VAL A 192 -9.89 0.70 2.25
C VAL A 192 -9.15 1.82 1.52
N PHE A 193 -7.86 1.66 1.23
CA PHE A 193 -7.02 2.68 0.60
C PHE A 193 -6.21 2.13 -0.57
N ASN A 194 -5.77 3.02 -1.48
CA ASN A 194 -5.00 2.71 -2.68
C ASN A 194 -3.61 3.39 -2.65
N PRO A 195 -2.58 2.82 -1.98
CA PRO A 195 -1.32 3.52 -1.74
C PRO A 195 -0.53 3.71 -3.03
N PHE A 196 0.15 4.86 -3.13
CA PHE A 196 1.08 5.19 -4.21
C PHE A 196 2.16 6.13 -3.68
N PHE A 197 3.26 6.31 -4.42
CA PHE A 197 4.37 7.13 -3.93
C PHE A 197 3.90 8.55 -3.60
N GLY A 198 4.29 9.06 -2.44
CA GLY A 198 3.97 10.43 -2.03
C GLY A 198 2.52 10.66 -1.57
N SER A 199 1.66 9.63 -1.54
CA SER A 199 0.32 9.79 -0.95
C SER A 199 0.37 9.91 0.58
N HIS A 200 -0.52 10.73 1.12
CA HIS A 200 -0.71 10.92 2.56
C HIS A 200 -2.19 10.91 2.93
N TYR A 201 -2.62 9.89 3.68
CA TYR A 201 -4.04 9.64 3.96
C TYR A 201 -4.59 10.28 5.24
N GLY A 202 -3.86 11.22 5.84
CA GLY A 202 -4.44 12.20 6.78
C GLY A 202 -4.17 11.93 8.26
N TRP A 203 -3.92 10.69 8.69
CA TRP A 203 -3.45 10.44 10.06
C TRP A 203 -2.13 11.15 10.30
N GLY A 204 -1.96 11.84 11.43
CA GLY A 204 -0.70 12.53 11.73
C GLY A 204 -0.36 13.71 10.81
N HIS A 205 -1.27 14.07 9.88
CA HIS A 205 -0.98 15.10 8.88
C HIS A 205 -0.66 16.45 9.56
N PRO A 206 0.42 17.14 9.14
CA PRO A 206 0.93 18.30 9.86
C PRO A 206 -0.09 19.44 10.09
N TRP A 207 -1.00 19.66 9.13
CA TRP A 207 -1.94 20.79 9.17
C TRP A 207 -3.37 20.45 8.67
N SER A 208 -3.63 19.27 8.11
CA SER A 208 -5.01 18.87 7.75
C SER A 208 -5.21 17.36 7.83
N ALA A 209 -5.76 16.90 8.96
CA ALA A 209 -6.21 15.52 9.08
C ALA A 209 -7.62 15.43 8.47
N HIS A 210 -7.79 14.59 7.45
CA HIS A 210 -9.09 14.32 6.84
C HIS A 210 -9.13 12.86 6.41
N TRP A 211 -9.99 12.07 7.03
CA TRP A 211 -9.86 10.62 6.96
C TRP A 211 -10.30 10.01 5.63
N THR A 212 -11.30 10.60 4.97
CA THR A 212 -11.83 10.07 3.70
C THR A 212 -11.11 10.62 2.46
N GLY A 213 -10.41 11.75 2.60
CA GLY A 213 -9.86 12.54 1.50
C GLY A 213 -10.81 12.98 0.38
N GLN A 214 -12.12 12.70 0.45
CA GLN A 214 -13.07 13.07 -0.59
C GLN A 214 -13.20 14.59 -0.72
N ASP A 215 -13.00 15.09 -1.94
CA ASP A 215 -13.00 16.51 -2.30
C ASP A 215 -12.16 17.36 -1.33
N HIS A 216 -11.00 16.83 -0.92
CA HIS A 216 -10.21 17.41 0.17
C HIS A 216 -8.71 17.46 -0.13
N LEU A 217 -8.23 18.62 -0.57
CA LEU A 217 -6.80 18.91 -0.50
C LEU A 217 -6.45 19.22 0.96
N PRO A 218 -5.39 18.61 1.53
CA PRO A 218 -4.20 18.03 0.88
C PRO A 218 -4.11 16.49 0.92
N THR A 219 -5.22 15.74 0.95
CA THR A 219 -5.20 14.27 1.05
C THR A 219 -5.87 13.63 -0.17
N PRO A 220 -5.42 12.47 -0.68
CA PRO A 220 -6.14 11.79 -1.75
C PRO A 220 -7.37 11.06 -1.18
N PRO A 221 -8.42 10.83 -1.99
CA PRO A 221 -9.58 10.05 -1.58
C PRO A 221 -9.22 8.58 -1.28
N ILE A 222 -9.99 7.98 -0.38
CA ILE A 222 -9.95 6.54 -0.06
C ILE A 222 -10.76 5.73 -1.07
N THR A 223 -10.61 4.40 -1.05
CA THR A 223 -11.46 3.52 -1.85
C THR A 223 -12.79 3.28 -1.14
N GLY A 224 -13.87 3.71 -1.77
CA GLY A 224 -15.23 3.51 -1.26
C GLY A 224 -15.52 4.34 -0.02
N LYS A 225 -16.42 3.85 0.83
CA LYS A 225 -16.83 4.54 2.06
C LYS A 225 -16.11 3.99 3.28
N VAL A 226 -15.99 4.82 4.31
CA VAL A 226 -15.57 4.35 5.63
C VAL A 226 -16.53 3.30 6.19
N PHE A 227 -16.03 2.43 7.05
CA PHE A 227 -16.83 1.41 7.71
C PHE A 227 -16.48 1.31 9.20
N HIS A 228 -17.48 1.36 10.07
CA HIS A 228 -17.28 1.25 11.52
C HIS A 228 -17.15 -0.21 11.99
N GLY A 229 -15.93 -0.74 11.93
CA GLY A 229 -15.60 -2.11 12.31
C GLY A 229 -14.15 -2.23 12.78
N SER A 230 -13.51 -3.35 12.42
CA SER A 230 -12.07 -3.55 12.59
C SER A 230 -11.56 -4.28 11.35
N GLY A 231 -11.24 -3.54 10.30
CA GLY A 231 -10.67 -4.03 9.05
C GLY A 231 -9.41 -4.85 9.30
N THR A 232 -9.33 -6.05 8.75
CA THR A 232 -8.13 -6.90 8.85
C THR A 232 -7.66 -7.31 7.45
N GLY A 233 -7.22 -8.55 7.24
CA GLY A 233 -6.63 -8.99 5.97
C GLY A 233 -7.44 -8.63 4.72
N ILE A 234 -6.74 -8.37 3.63
CA ILE A 234 -7.30 -8.01 2.32
C ILE A 234 -6.52 -8.69 1.20
N THR A 235 -7.23 -9.29 0.24
CA THR A 235 -6.61 -9.92 -0.92
C THR A 235 -7.43 -9.72 -2.19
N TYR A 236 -6.78 -9.90 -3.34
CA TYR A 236 -7.44 -9.89 -4.65
C TYR A 236 -7.64 -11.33 -5.13
N CYS A 237 -8.86 -11.66 -5.54
CA CYS A 237 -9.22 -13.00 -6.01
C CYS A 237 -9.70 -12.96 -7.46
N ASN A 238 -8.97 -13.62 -8.34
CA ASN A 238 -9.35 -13.88 -9.73
C ASN A 238 -9.28 -15.37 -10.06
N SER A 239 -9.69 -16.19 -9.10
CA SER A 239 -9.62 -17.64 -9.20
C SER A 239 -10.70 -18.18 -10.14
N PRO A 240 -10.35 -18.93 -11.19
CA PRO A 240 -11.34 -19.56 -12.04
C PRO A 240 -12.10 -20.68 -11.32
N ALA A 241 -11.64 -21.13 -10.14
CA ALA A 241 -12.33 -22.14 -9.33
C ALA A 241 -13.57 -21.60 -8.61
N LEU A 242 -13.80 -20.28 -8.65
CA LEU A 242 -15.00 -19.64 -8.12
C LEU A 242 -15.98 -19.30 -9.25
N PRO A 243 -17.28 -19.15 -8.95
CA PRO A 243 -18.26 -18.61 -9.91
C PRO A 243 -17.81 -17.26 -10.48
N GLU A 244 -18.18 -16.95 -11.73
CA GLU A 244 -17.75 -15.74 -12.46
C GLU A 244 -17.95 -14.43 -11.68
N GLN A 245 -19.04 -14.32 -10.91
CA GLN A 245 -19.34 -13.16 -10.04
C GLN A 245 -18.36 -12.97 -8.86
N TYR A 246 -17.49 -13.95 -8.59
CA TYR A 246 -16.46 -13.88 -7.55
C TYR A 246 -15.04 -13.95 -8.16
N GLN A 247 -14.92 -13.63 -9.45
CA GLN A 247 -13.65 -13.48 -10.14
C GLN A 247 -13.35 -11.99 -10.35
N GLY A 248 -12.09 -11.62 -10.22
CA GLY A 248 -11.64 -10.24 -10.32
C GLY A 248 -12.22 -9.35 -9.22
N ILE A 249 -12.29 -9.86 -7.98
CA ILE A 249 -12.84 -9.15 -6.82
C ILE A 249 -11.75 -8.85 -5.80
N TRP A 250 -11.93 -7.75 -5.08
CA TRP A 250 -11.24 -7.51 -3.82
C TRP A 250 -12.06 -8.09 -2.68
N ILE A 251 -11.40 -8.72 -1.72
CA ILE A 251 -12.03 -9.30 -0.53
C ILE A 251 -11.29 -8.80 0.69
N PHE A 252 -12.03 -8.31 1.70
CA PHE A 252 -11.44 -7.85 2.94
C PHE A 252 -12.28 -8.22 4.15
N ASN A 253 -11.61 -8.40 5.28
CA ASN A 253 -12.21 -8.85 6.53
C ASN A 253 -12.56 -7.66 7.45
N ASP A 254 -13.60 -7.83 8.26
CA ASP A 254 -13.96 -6.98 9.39
C ASP A 254 -14.15 -7.85 10.65
N TRP A 255 -13.16 -7.79 11.53
CA TRP A 255 -13.11 -8.60 12.74
C TRP A 255 -14.26 -8.27 13.71
N PHE A 256 -14.56 -6.97 13.87
CA PHE A 256 -15.56 -6.52 14.84
C PHE A 256 -16.96 -6.91 14.41
N ARG A 257 -17.27 -6.73 13.12
CA ARG A 257 -18.57 -7.13 12.54
C ARG A 257 -18.70 -8.62 12.29
N ARG A 258 -17.59 -9.37 12.36
CA ARG A 258 -17.57 -10.81 12.02
C ARG A 258 -17.96 -11.03 10.57
N THR A 259 -17.49 -10.19 9.68
CA THR A 259 -17.94 -10.17 8.29
C THR A 259 -16.74 -10.10 7.35
N THR A 260 -16.85 -10.77 6.23
CA THR A 260 -15.94 -10.64 5.10
C THR A 260 -16.71 -10.04 3.96
N PHE A 261 -16.19 -8.96 3.40
CA PHE A 261 -16.79 -8.19 2.33
C PHE A 261 -16.06 -8.43 1.02
N TYR A 262 -16.73 -8.19 -0.10
CA TYR A 262 -16.11 -8.12 -1.42
C TYR A 262 -16.66 -6.95 -2.24
N TYR A 263 -15.92 -6.58 -3.29
CA TYR A 263 -16.38 -5.65 -4.32
C TYR A 263 -15.64 -5.90 -5.64
N HIS A 264 -16.24 -5.52 -6.77
CA HIS A 264 -15.52 -5.47 -8.04
C HIS A 264 -14.83 -4.11 -8.21
N PRO A 265 -13.60 -4.07 -8.72
CA PRO A 265 -12.89 -2.83 -8.98
C PRO A 265 -13.51 -2.08 -10.17
N LYS A 266 -13.62 -0.76 -10.03
CA LYS A 266 -14.03 0.18 -11.08
C LYS A 266 -13.11 1.39 -11.06
N TRP A 267 -12.66 1.81 -12.24
CA TRP A 267 -11.85 3.02 -12.37
C TRP A 267 -12.73 4.25 -12.62
N SER A 268 -12.58 5.28 -11.80
CA SER A 268 -13.10 6.63 -12.03
C SER A 268 -11.91 7.55 -12.27
N GLY A 269 -11.57 7.75 -13.54
CA GLY A 269 -10.30 8.37 -13.92
C GLY A 269 -9.12 7.53 -13.41
N ALA A 270 -8.22 8.15 -12.63
CA ALA A 270 -7.09 7.47 -11.99
C ALA A 270 -7.40 6.95 -10.57
N HIS A 271 -8.65 7.03 -10.11
CA HIS A 271 -9.05 6.52 -8.80
C HIS A 271 -9.71 5.13 -8.91
N LEU A 272 -9.22 4.16 -8.13
CA LEU A 272 -9.82 2.84 -8.00
C LEU A 272 -10.94 2.87 -6.94
N THR A 273 -12.17 2.62 -7.37
CA THR A 273 -13.38 2.61 -6.54
C THR A 273 -14.07 1.24 -6.60
N PRO A 274 -14.93 0.89 -5.62
CA PRO A 274 -15.87 -0.21 -5.81
C PRO A 274 -16.87 0.09 -6.93
N ASP A 275 -17.49 -0.96 -7.48
CA ASP A 275 -18.58 -0.88 -8.43
C ASP A 275 -19.95 -0.60 -7.77
N THR A 276 -20.03 -0.78 -6.45
CA THR A 276 -21.18 -0.49 -5.59
C THR A 276 -20.89 0.63 -4.58
N ASP A 277 -21.93 1.33 -4.14
CA ASP A 277 -21.80 2.36 -3.10
C ASP A 277 -21.62 1.76 -1.68
N ASP A 278 -22.21 0.58 -1.45
CA ASP A 278 -22.14 -0.17 -0.19
C ASP A 278 -21.21 -1.39 -0.33
N TRP A 279 -20.59 -1.79 0.79
CA TRP A 279 -19.81 -3.02 0.88
C TRP A 279 -20.74 -4.24 0.81
N VAL A 280 -20.40 -5.22 -0.04
CA VAL A 280 -21.22 -6.43 -0.23
C VAL A 280 -20.68 -7.55 0.64
N GLU A 281 -21.54 -8.19 1.43
CA GLU A 281 -21.14 -9.30 2.30
C GLU A 281 -20.87 -10.57 1.47
N LEU A 282 -19.68 -11.16 1.66
CA LEU A 282 -19.34 -12.49 1.17
C LEU A 282 -19.70 -13.55 2.24
N VAL A 283 -19.30 -13.31 3.49
CA VAL A 283 -19.58 -14.18 4.63
C VAL A 283 -19.93 -13.33 5.84
N ALA A 284 -21.05 -13.64 6.50
CA ALA A 284 -21.44 -13.04 7.77
C ALA A 284 -21.45 -14.11 8.86
N GLY A 285 -20.63 -13.91 9.89
CA GLY A 285 -20.40 -14.86 10.98
C GLY A 285 -21.59 -15.06 11.91
N GLN A 286 -22.49 -14.07 12.03
CA GLN A 286 -23.62 -14.09 12.96
C GLN A 286 -23.18 -14.53 14.37
N ASP A 287 -23.87 -15.51 14.98
CA ASP A 287 -23.59 -16.05 16.32
C ASP A 287 -22.45 -17.08 16.35
N THR A 288 -21.72 -17.28 15.25
CA THR A 288 -20.59 -18.22 15.20
C THR A 288 -19.29 -17.59 15.72
N LEU A 289 -18.24 -18.42 15.85
CA LEU A 289 -16.88 -18.02 16.20
C LEU A 289 -16.07 -17.52 14.99
N TYR A 290 -16.76 -16.99 13.97
CA TYR A 290 -16.14 -16.40 12.80
C TYR A 290 -15.71 -14.96 13.11
N LYS A 291 -14.43 -14.77 13.44
CA LYS A 291 -13.84 -13.45 13.65
C LYS A 291 -12.61 -13.31 12.76
N PRO A 292 -12.78 -12.90 11.49
CA PRO A 292 -11.73 -13.01 10.50
C PRO A 292 -10.59 -12.01 10.77
N THR A 293 -9.36 -12.49 10.67
CA THR A 293 -8.13 -11.72 10.93
C THR A 293 -7.19 -11.66 9.75
N ASP A 294 -7.28 -12.63 8.83
CA ASP A 294 -6.44 -12.69 7.63
C ASP A 294 -7.13 -13.49 6.52
N ILE A 295 -6.73 -13.30 5.26
CA ILE A 295 -7.35 -13.92 4.08
C ILE A 295 -6.34 -14.18 2.96
N GLU A 296 -6.35 -15.39 2.42
CA GLU A 296 -5.49 -15.77 1.30
C GLU A 296 -6.20 -16.67 0.29
N VAL A 297 -5.76 -16.63 -0.97
CA VAL A 297 -6.24 -17.52 -2.03
C VAL A 297 -5.34 -18.74 -2.11
N ALA A 298 -5.93 -19.94 -2.02
CA ALA A 298 -5.19 -21.20 -2.04
C ALA A 298 -4.80 -21.65 -3.46
N PRO A 299 -3.86 -22.62 -3.57
CA PRO A 299 -3.42 -23.18 -4.85
C PRO A 299 -4.54 -23.77 -5.70
N ASP A 300 -5.58 -24.33 -5.07
CA ASP A 300 -6.75 -24.88 -5.74
C ASP A 300 -7.77 -23.80 -6.15
N GLY A 301 -7.52 -22.54 -5.79
CA GLY A 301 -8.37 -21.40 -6.08
C GLY A 301 -9.48 -21.16 -5.07
N SER A 302 -9.56 -21.95 -3.98
CA SER A 302 -10.41 -21.65 -2.83
C SER A 302 -9.85 -20.50 -1.99
N ILE A 303 -10.65 -19.94 -1.08
CA ILE A 303 -10.21 -18.86 -0.19
C ILE A 303 -10.09 -19.41 1.23
N TYR A 304 -8.98 -19.12 1.89
CA TYR A 304 -8.76 -19.43 3.29
C TYR A 304 -8.82 -18.16 4.13
N ILE A 305 -9.47 -18.26 5.29
CA ILE A 305 -9.60 -17.16 6.23
C ILE A 305 -9.14 -17.64 7.60
N LEU A 306 -8.22 -16.90 8.19
CA LEU A 306 -7.86 -17.10 9.59
C LEU A 306 -8.85 -16.33 10.46
N GLY A 307 -9.17 -16.87 11.63
CA GLY A 307 -9.94 -16.12 12.62
C GLY A 307 -9.56 -16.42 14.04
N TRP A 308 -9.70 -15.42 14.90
CA TRP A 308 -9.64 -15.63 16.34
C TRP A 308 -10.92 -16.32 16.84
N GLY A 309 -10.87 -16.87 18.05
CA GLY A 309 -12.04 -17.45 18.69
C GLY A 309 -12.97 -16.38 19.27
N THR A 310 -13.31 -16.49 20.54
CA THR A 310 -14.23 -15.56 21.22
C THR A 310 -13.59 -14.19 21.41
N GLU A 311 -12.28 -14.14 21.66
CA GLU A 311 -11.56 -12.94 22.11
C GLU A 311 -10.28 -12.69 21.31
N TYR A 312 -9.65 -11.53 21.56
CA TYR A 312 -8.38 -11.15 20.95
C TYR A 312 -7.25 -12.06 21.45
N GLY A 313 -6.52 -12.70 20.54
CA GLY A 313 -5.32 -13.48 20.87
C GLY A 313 -5.57 -14.76 21.68
N LEU A 314 -4.48 -15.37 22.17
CA LEU A 314 -4.52 -16.60 22.95
C LEU A 314 -5.01 -16.32 24.37
N GLN A 315 -5.90 -17.18 24.88
CA GLN A 315 -6.27 -17.22 26.29
C GLN A 315 -6.04 -18.60 26.85
N ALA A 316 -5.55 -18.65 28.10
CA ALA A 316 -5.39 -19.87 28.84
C ALA A 316 -6.17 -19.80 30.16
N ASP A 317 -6.69 -20.94 30.61
CA ASP A 317 -7.25 -21.09 31.96
C ASP A 317 -6.14 -21.07 33.04
N ASP A 318 -6.55 -21.12 34.31
CA ASP A 318 -5.62 -21.19 35.46
C ASP A 318 -4.73 -22.45 35.45
N GLN A 319 -5.06 -23.46 34.64
CA GLN A 319 -4.26 -24.66 34.45
C GLN A 319 -3.31 -24.56 33.24
N GLY A 320 -3.32 -23.44 32.53
CA GLY A 320 -2.50 -23.20 31.34
C GLY A 320 -3.04 -23.86 30.07
N ASN A 321 -4.25 -24.40 30.07
CA ASN A 321 -4.87 -24.93 28.86
C ASN A 321 -5.42 -23.77 28.03
N GLN A 322 -5.19 -23.80 26.72
CA GLN A 322 -5.78 -22.82 25.82
C GLN A 322 -7.31 -22.95 25.81
N VAL A 323 -8.01 -21.87 26.13
CA VAL A 323 -9.49 -21.80 26.15
C VAL A 323 -10.06 -20.94 25.03
N ASN A 324 -9.22 -20.17 24.34
CA ASN A 324 -9.58 -19.43 23.13
C ASN A 324 -8.79 -19.96 21.93
N GLU A 325 -9.40 -20.85 21.16
CA GLU A 325 -8.80 -21.45 19.96
C GLU A 325 -9.14 -20.63 18.71
N GLY A 326 -8.12 -20.32 17.91
CA GLY A 326 -8.28 -19.78 16.56
C GLY A 326 -8.81 -20.84 15.59
N ARG A 327 -9.29 -20.39 14.43
CA ARG A 327 -9.90 -21.24 13.40
C ARG A 327 -9.35 -20.89 12.03
N ILE A 328 -9.36 -21.89 11.16
CA ILE A 328 -9.12 -21.75 9.73
C ILE A 328 -10.44 -22.08 9.04
N PHE A 329 -10.95 -21.15 8.24
CA PHE A 329 -12.16 -21.32 7.44
C PHE A 329 -11.76 -21.45 5.97
N ARG A 330 -12.45 -22.32 5.23
CA ARG A 330 -12.29 -22.46 3.79
C ARG A 330 -13.59 -22.08 3.10
N ILE A 331 -13.50 -21.26 2.06
CA ILE A 331 -14.61 -20.91 1.17
C ILE A 331 -14.29 -21.50 -0.21
N SER A 332 -15.15 -22.41 -0.66
CA SER A 332 -15.04 -23.08 -1.95
C SER A 332 -16.40 -23.22 -2.63
N ALA A 333 -16.41 -23.35 -3.95
CA ALA A 333 -17.64 -23.62 -4.69
C ALA A 333 -18.12 -25.06 -4.41
N VAL A 334 -19.36 -25.23 -3.94
CA VAL A 334 -19.97 -26.55 -3.68
C VAL A 334 -20.37 -27.25 -4.98
N THR A 335 -20.81 -26.48 -5.98
CA THR A 335 -21.14 -26.96 -7.32
C THR A 335 -20.45 -26.05 -8.33
N PRO A 336 -19.49 -26.55 -9.13
CA PRO A 336 -18.70 -25.73 -10.05
C PRO A 336 -19.50 -25.39 -11.32
N THR A 337 -20.67 -24.76 -11.18
CA THR A 337 -21.37 -24.22 -12.35
C THR A 337 -20.57 -23.01 -12.85
N GLY A 338 -19.73 -23.22 -13.87
CA GLY A 338 -18.86 -22.20 -14.47
C GLY A 338 -17.43 -22.15 -13.90
N ALA A 339 -17.16 -22.78 -12.76
CA ALA A 339 -15.81 -22.85 -12.20
C ALA A 339 -14.90 -23.85 -12.95
N GLN A 340 -13.63 -23.51 -13.12
CA GLN A 340 -12.58 -24.35 -13.69
C GLN A 340 -11.50 -24.63 -12.64
N PRO A 341 -10.95 -25.86 -12.58
CA PRO A 341 -9.89 -26.19 -11.64
C PRO A 341 -8.63 -25.37 -11.93
N VAL A 342 -7.93 -24.96 -10.87
CA VAL A 342 -6.58 -24.39 -10.99
C VAL A 342 -5.59 -25.53 -11.22
N PRO A 343 -4.72 -25.45 -12.25
CA PRO A 343 -3.69 -26.46 -12.47
C PRO A 343 -2.75 -26.56 -11.25
N PRO A 344 -2.34 -27.78 -10.85
CA PRO A 344 -1.33 -27.95 -9.80
C PRO A 344 -0.04 -27.19 -10.14
N ILE A 345 0.55 -26.57 -9.13
CA ILE A 345 1.86 -25.94 -9.24
C ILE A 345 2.92 -27.02 -9.02
N ASP A 346 3.79 -27.25 -10.01
CA ASP A 346 4.92 -28.18 -9.89
C ASP A 346 6.07 -27.52 -9.10
N THR A 347 6.78 -28.34 -8.32
CA THR A 347 8.01 -27.96 -7.62
C THR A 347 9.20 -27.70 -8.56
N GLU A 348 9.15 -28.15 -9.82
CA GLU A 348 10.24 -28.03 -10.80
C GLU A 348 10.03 -26.90 -11.83
N ILE A 349 9.61 -25.71 -11.40
CA ILE A 349 9.40 -24.52 -12.26
C ILE A 349 10.62 -24.20 -13.13
N ASN A 350 11.84 -24.45 -12.63
CA ASN A 350 13.07 -24.26 -13.38
C ASN A 350 13.17 -25.10 -14.68
N LYS A 351 12.37 -26.17 -14.82
CA LYS A 351 12.30 -27.00 -16.04
C LYS A 351 11.26 -26.53 -17.05
N TYR A 352 10.39 -25.59 -16.67
CA TYR A 352 9.30 -25.13 -17.53
C TYR A 352 9.85 -24.41 -18.77
N SER A 353 9.17 -24.55 -19.91
CA SER A 353 9.41 -23.72 -21.08
C SER A 353 9.04 -22.26 -20.82
N VAL A 354 9.51 -21.34 -21.66
CA VAL A 354 9.13 -19.91 -21.56
C VAL A 354 7.61 -19.70 -21.59
N ALA A 355 6.89 -20.47 -22.39
CA ALA A 355 5.44 -20.37 -22.47
C ALA A 355 4.76 -20.83 -21.18
N GLU A 356 5.26 -21.90 -20.56
CA GLU A 356 4.77 -22.40 -19.27
C GLU A 356 5.06 -21.42 -18.13
N LEU A 357 6.24 -20.80 -18.10
CA LEU A 357 6.58 -19.76 -17.13
C LEU A 357 5.65 -18.54 -17.24
N ILE A 358 5.31 -18.11 -18.46
CA ILE A 358 4.34 -17.02 -18.65
C ILE A 358 2.96 -17.42 -18.12
N LYS A 359 2.54 -18.67 -18.28
CA LYS A 359 1.25 -19.15 -17.75
C LYS A 359 1.20 -19.14 -16.22
N CYS A 360 2.33 -19.35 -15.54
CA CYS A 360 2.44 -19.23 -14.09
C CYS A 360 2.07 -17.85 -13.55
N PHE A 361 2.11 -16.79 -14.38
CA PHE A 361 1.67 -15.44 -13.96
C PHE A 361 0.19 -15.36 -13.62
N ASN A 362 -0.64 -16.34 -14.02
CA ASN A 362 -2.04 -16.44 -13.59
C ASN A 362 -2.23 -17.23 -12.28
N SER A 363 -1.14 -17.73 -11.68
CA SER A 363 -1.26 -18.49 -10.43
C SER A 363 -1.91 -17.60 -9.36
N PRO A 364 -2.84 -18.12 -8.54
CA PRO A 364 -3.35 -17.38 -7.38
C PRO A 364 -2.24 -17.13 -6.35
N ILE A 365 -1.18 -17.94 -6.35
CA ILE A 365 -0.09 -17.87 -5.37
C ILE A 365 0.99 -16.91 -5.84
N ASN A 366 1.18 -15.80 -5.11
CA ASN A 366 2.15 -14.78 -5.47
C ASN A 366 3.58 -15.32 -5.60
N ALA A 367 3.99 -16.20 -4.68
CA ALA A 367 5.31 -16.83 -4.68
C ALA A 367 5.63 -17.60 -5.98
N VAL A 368 4.60 -18.17 -6.64
CA VAL A 368 4.75 -18.86 -7.93
C VAL A 368 4.98 -17.86 -9.05
N ARG A 369 4.26 -16.74 -9.04
CA ARG A 369 4.43 -15.66 -10.04
C ARG A 369 5.83 -15.07 -9.95
N VAL A 370 6.28 -14.79 -8.72
CA VAL A 370 7.64 -14.35 -8.40
C VAL A 370 8.67 -15.35 -8.92
N TYR A 371 8.57 -16.63 -8.53
CA TYR A 371 9.57 -17.63 -8.93
C TYR A 371 9.63 -17.81 -10.46
N ALA A 372 8.48 -17.84 -11.13
CA ALA A 372 8.44 -17.92 -12.59
C ALA A 372 9.08 -16.69 -13.28
N GLN A 373 8.91 -15.50 -12.70
CA GLN A 373 9.53 -14.28 -13.18
C GLN A 373 11.06 -14.30 -12.99
N GLU A 374 11.53 -14.66 -11.80
CA GLU A 374 12.96 -14.76 -11.49
C GLU A 374 13.65 -15.79 -12.38
N GLU A 375 13.01 -16.93 -12.65
CA GLU A 375 13.52 -17.93 -13.60
C GLU A 375 13.64 -17.35 -15.03
N LEU A 376 12.64 -16.59 -15.50
CA LEU A 376 12.73 -15.91 -16.80
C LEU A 376 13.87 -14.89 -16.85
N ILE A 377 14.05 -14.13 -15.77
CA ILE A 377 15.13 -13.13 -15.64
C ILE A 377 16.50 -13.83 -15.63
N GLN A 378 16.64 -14.92 -14.88
CA GLN A 378 17.88 -15.70 -14.80
C GLN A 378 18.29 -16.29 -16.16
N ARG A 379 17.33 -16.71 -16.99
CA ARG A 379 17.59 -17.16 -18.37
C ARG A 379 18.08 -16.04 -19.29
N GLY A 380 17.89 -14.78 -18.89
CA GLY A 380 18.55 -13.63 -19.46
C GLY A 380 18.12 -13.24 -20.88
N PRO A 381 18.90 -12.37 -21.55
CA PRO A 381 18.49 -11.62 -22.74
C PRO A 381 18.25 -12.48 -23.99
N ALA A 382 18.72 -13.73 -24.01
CA ALA A 382 18.50 -14.64 -25.13
C ALA A 382 17.00 -14.90 -25.43
N ASN A 383 16.13 -14.73 -24.42
CA ASN A 383 14.69 -14.94 -24.56
C ASN A 383 13.92 -13.69 -25.02
N LEU A 384 14.51 -12.50 -24.94
CA LEU A 384 13.82 -11.24 -25.24
C LEU A 384 13.05 -11.25 -26.57
N PRO A 385 13.63 -11.71 -27.72
CA PRO A 385 12.88 -11.73 -28.98
C PRO A 385 11.57 -12.54 -28.91
N ALA A 386 11.58 -13.66 -28.19
CA ALA A 386 10.40 -14.48 -27.99
C ALA A 386 9.39 -13.80 -27.05
N LEU A 387 9.87 -13.22 -25.94
CA LEU A 387 9.03 -12.49 -24.98
C LEU A 387 8.32 -11.29 -25.65
N HIS A 388 9.03 -10.52 -26.49
CA HIS A 388 8.43 -9.43 -27.26
C HIS A 388 7.37 -9.88 -28.23
N LYS A 389 7.65 -10.98 -28.94
CA LYS A 389 6.69 -11.57 -29.86
C LYS A 389 5.43 -11.97 -29.11
N THR A 390 5.56 -12.62 -27.95
CA THR A 390 4.44 -13.00 -27.10
C THR A 390 3.65 -11.79 -26.62
N LEU A 391 4.34 -10.76 -26.12
CA LEU A 391 3.70 -9.52 -25.65
C LEU A 391 2.85 -8.86 -26.76
N ARG A 392 3.31 -8.89 -28.01
CA ARG A 392 2.63 -8.28 -29.16
C ARG A 392 1.57 -9.16 -29.82
N ALA A 393 1.59 -10.48 -29.61
CA ALA A 393 0.67 -11.41 -30.27
C ALA A 393 -0.80 -11.29 -29.79
N GLY A 394 -1.04 -10.59 -28.68
CA GLY A 394 -2.36 -10.46 -28.06
C GLY A 394 -2.81 -11.73 -27.32
N GLY A 395 -3.97 -11.68 -26.65
CA GLY A 395 -4.55 -12.83 -25.95
C GLY A 395 -3.91 -13.19 -24.60
N LEU A 396 -3.05 -12.31 -24.07
CA LEU A 396 -2.56 -12.42 -22.71
C LEU A 396 -3.61 -11.94 -21.72
N THR A 397 -3.67 -12.57 -20.55
CA THR A 397 -4.45 -12.07 -19.41
C THR A 397 -3.80 -10.81 -18.84
N MET A 398 -4.52 -10.06 -18.00
CA MET A 398 -3.95 -8.87 -17.35
C MET A 398 -2.70 -9.19 -16.52
N ALA A 399 -2.74 -10.28 -15.75
CA ALA A 399 -1.58 -10.73 -14.97
C ALA A 399 -0.40 -11.10 -15.88
N GLU A 400 -0.64 -11.86 -16.94
CA GLU A 400 0.40 -12.19 -17.92
C GLU A 400 1.01 -10.96 -18.56
N GLU A 401 0.20 -9.96 -18.92
CA GLU A 401 0.69 -8.68 -19.43
C GLU A 401 1.57 -7.97 -18.41
N THR A 402 1.11 -7.89 -17.15
CA THR A 402 1.81 -7.19 -16.08
C THR A 402 3.18 -7.80 -15.82
N TRP A 403 3.20 -9.08 -15.46
CA TRP A 403 4.43 -9.77 -15.08
C TRP A 403 5.40 -9.91 -16.26
N LEU A 404 4.90 -10.08 -17.50
CA LEU A 404 5.75 -10.16 -18.70
C LEU A 404 6.40 -8.81 -19.04
N VAL A 405 5.67 -7.69 -18.95
CA VAL A 405 6.26 -6.36 -19.17
C VAL A 405 7.37 -6.09 -18.16
N TRP A 406 7.16 -6.44 -16.90
CA TRP A 406 8.17 -6.31 -15.86
C TRP A 406 9.36 -7.27 -16.04
N ALA A 407 9.13 -8.53 -16.43
CA ALA A 407 10.20 -9.47 -16.73
C ALA A 407 11.10 -8.96 -17.86
N ILE A 408 10.47 -8.49 -18.95
CA ILE A 408 11.14 -7.86 -20.08
C ILE A 408 11.97 -6.65 -19.62
N GLY A 409 11.37 -5.76 -18.82
CA GLY A 409 12.07 -4.61 -18.25
C GLY A 409 13.31 -5.06 -17.50
N ARG A 410 13.13 -5.92 -16.48
CA ARG A 410 14.20 -6.40 -15.59
C ARG A 410 15.30 -7.20 -16.31
N ILE A 411 15.04 -7.80 -17.48
CA ILE A 411 16.07 -8.39 -18.35
C ILE A 411 16.83 -7.33 -19.15
N SER A 412 16.12 -6.33 -19.69
CA SER A 412 16.66 -5.33 -20.62
C SER A 412 17.21 -4.07 -19.93
N VAL A 413 17.85 -4.19 -18.76
CA VAL A 413 18.28 -3.01 -17.95
C VAL A 413 19.11 -1.98 -18.76
N ASP A 414 19.89 -2.42 -19.74
CA ASP A 414 20.75 -1.55 -20.57
C ASP A 414 20.09 -1.03 -21.87
N ASP A 415 18.93 -1.56 -22.30
CA ASP A 415 18.20 -1.20 -23.53
C ASP A 415 16.69 -0.98 -23.29
N ALA A 416 16.31 -0.76 -22.03
CA ALA A 416 14.91 -0.63 -21.61
C ALA A 416 14.23 0.56 -22.28
N ASP A 417 14.96 1.67 -22.44
CA ASP A 417 14.41 2.97 -22.80
C ASP A 417 13.74 2.99 -24.17
N GLY A 418 14.40 2.47 -25.23
CA GLY A 418 13.83 2.49 -26.58
C GLY A 418 12.61 1.59 -26.73
N MET A 419 12.64 0.45 -26.07
CA MET A 419 11.66 -0.61 -26.23
C MET A 419 10.41 -0.41 -25.36
N VAL A 420 10.59 -0.04 -24.10
CA VAL A 420 9.50 0.32 -23.18
C VAL A 420 8.77 1.56 -23.70
N SER A 421 9.50 2.52 -24.26
CA SER A 421 8.91 3.69 -24.91
C SER A 421 8.06 3.37 -26.13
N ALA A 422 8.46 2.39 -26.93
CA ALA A 422 7.64 1.89 -28.02
C ALA A 422 6.32 1.32 -27.51
N ILE A 423 6.32 0.62 -26.36
CA ILE A 423 5.08 0.11 -25.74
C ILE A 423 4.19 1.26 -25.27
N ILE A 424 4.73 2.27 -24.57
CA ILE A 424 3.96 3.42 -24.05
C ILE A 424 3.17 4.13 -25.16
N SER A 425 3.81 4.31 -26.32
CA SER A 425 3.26 5.04 -27.47
C SER A 425 2.40 4.21 -28.43
N ASP A 426 2.38 2.88 -28.30
CA ASP A 426 1.64 1.99 -29.19
C ASP A 426 0.18 1.86 -28.76
N GLY A 427 -0.69 2.68 -29.37
CA GLY A 427 -2.13 2.66 -29.11
C GLY A 427 -2.86 1.37 -29.49
N ASN A 428 -2.18 0.40 -30.14
CA ASN A 428 -2.77 -0.92 -30.43
C ASN A 428 -2.57 -1.91 -29.27
N LEU A 429 -1.66 -1.61 -28.33
CA LEU A 429 -1.47 -2.43 -27.15
C LEU A 429 -2.53 -2.10 -26.09
N SER A 430 -2.81 -3.08 -25.22
CA SER A 430 -3.74 -2.89 -24.11
C SER A 430 -3.28 -1.73 -23.22
N LEU A 431 -4.25 -1.11 -22.55
CA LEU A 431 -3.96 -0.06 -21.60
C LEU A 431 -3.03 -0.55 -20.47
N ASN A 432 -3.24 -1.76 -19.95
CA ASN A 432 -2.40 -2.31 -18.89
C ASN A 432 -0.94 -2.39 -19.33
N LYS A 433 -0.63 -2.93 -20.52
CA LYS A 433 0.75 -2.96 -21.05
C LYS A 433 1.40 -1.57 -21.07
N ARG A 434 0.65 -0.55 -21.48
CA ARG A 434 1.13 0.84 -21.56
C ARG A 434 1.40 1.42 -20.17
N ILE A 435 0.51 1.20 -19.20
CA ILE A 435 0.69 1.60 -17.79
C ILE A 435 1.94 0.93 -17.20
N GLN A 436 2.06 -0.39 -17.34
CA GLN A 436 3.22 -1.13 -16.80
C GLN A 436 4.53 -0.70 -17.46
N ALA A 437 4.50 -0.35 -18.76
CA ALA A 437 5.68 0.18 -19.43
C ALA A 437 6.14 1.52 -18.81
N VAL A 438 5.23 2.45 -18.50
CA VAL A 438 5.60 3.69 -17.79
C VAL A 438 6.20 3.37 -16.41
N ARG A 439 5.64 2.41 -15.68
CA ARG A 439 6.15 1.98 -14.36
C ARG A 439 7.54 1.35 -14.43
N VAL A 440 7.78 0.47 -15.42
CA VAL A 440 9.10 -0.11 -15.70
C VAL A 440 10.12 1.00 -15.97
N LEU A 441 9.79 1.96 -16.84
CA LEU A 441 10.67 3.09 -17.13
C LEU A 441 10.97 3.93 -15.89
N SER A 442 9.98 4.15 -15.02
CA SER A 442 10.13 4.85 -13.74
C SER A 442 11.03 4.12 -12.76
N HIS A 443 10.93 2.79 -12.69
CA HIS A 443 11.75 1.95 -11.82
C HIS A 443 13.20 1.84 -12.32
N GLN A 444 13.40 1.74 -13.64
CA GLN A 444 14.70 1.45 -14.24
C GLN A 444 15.54 2.67 -14.57
N TRP A 445 15.00 3.88 -14.45
CA TRP A 445 15.73 5.07 -14.84
C TRP A 445 17.06 5.20 -14.09
N ARG A 446 18.18 5.03 -14.82
CA ARG A 446 19.56 5.15 -14.29
C ARG A 446 20.28 6.44 -14.70
N GLY A 447 19.60 7.35 -15.41
CA GLY A 447 20.20 8.62 -15.88
C GLY A 447 21.33 8.45 -16.89
N ASN A 448 21.37 7.33 -17.63
CA ASN A 448 22.44 6.99 -18.57
C ASN A 448 22.30 7.67 -19.95
N ASP A 449 21.09 8.06 -20.35
CA ASP A 449 20.84 9.05 -21.42
C ASP A 449 20.78 10.44 -20.77
N ASP A 450 21.42 11.48 -21.36
CA ASP A 450 21.67 12.82 -20.75
C ASP A 450 20.72 13.09 -19.57
N PRO A 451 21.19 12.92 -18.31
CA PRO A 451 20.34 12.76 -17.12
C PRO A 451 19.36 13.91 -16.88
N ARG A 452 19.51 15.01 -17.63
CA ARG A 452 18.67 16.21 -17.60
C ARG A 452 17.45 16.13 -18.51
N THR A 453 17.45 15.32 -19.56
CA THR A 453 16.36 15.35 -20.56
C THR A 453 15.33 14.28 -20.28
N ILE A 454 14.08 14.70 -20.10
CA ILE A 454 12.95 13.77 -19.94
C ILE A 454 12.75 12.91 -21.18
N HIS A 455 12.48 11.62 -20.97
CA HIS A 455 12.21 10.71 -22.06
C HIS A 455 10.97 11.18 -22.84
N LYS A 456 11.03 11.25 -24.17
CA LYS A 456 9.89 11.69 -25.02
C LYS A 456 8.61 10.90 -24.74
N ALA A 457 8.76 9.65 -24.33
CA ALA A 457 7.65 8.79 -23.93
C ALA A 457 6.90 9.29 -22.68
N ILE A 458 7.60 9.92 -21.73
CA ILE A 458 6.98 10.48 -20.53
C ILE A 458 6.22 11.77 -20.86
N ILE A 459 6.75 12.62 -21.75
CA ILE A 459 5.99 13.77 -22.27
C ILE A 459 4.70 13.28 -22.94
N PHE A 460 4.82 12.30 -23.83
CA PHE A 460 3.66 11.69 -24.50
C PHE A 460 2.65 11.07 -23.50
N ALA A 461 3.14 10.41 -22.45
CA ALA A 461 2.29 9.84 -21.42
C ALA A 461 1.57 10.91 -20.59
N ALA A 462 2.25 12.01 -20.25
CA ALA A 462 1.67 13.12 -19.49
C ALA A 462 0.58 13.87 -20.28
N ASP A 463 0.64 13.87 -21.61
CA ASP A 463 -0.38 14.46 -22.50
C ASP A 463 -1.48 13.45 -22.91
N SER A 464 -1.49 12.24 -22.33
CA SER A 464 -2.48 11.21 -22.70
C SER A 464 -3.89 11.57 -22.24
N ASP A 465 -4.91 11.24 -23.04
CA ASP A 465 -6.32 11.37 -22.63
C ASP A 465 -6.72 10.45 -21.46
N GLU A 466 -5.96 9.38 -21.20
CA GLU A 466 -6.22 8.42 -20.12
C GLU A 466 -5.55 8.87 -18.80
N PRO A 467 -6.33 9.21 -17.76
CA PRO A 467 -5.79 9.71 -16.49
C PRO A 467 -4.78 8.76 -15.84
N ARG A 468 -4.94 7.45 -15.96
CA ARG A 468 -3.99 6.49 -15.37
C ARG A 468 -2.61 6.54 -16.03
N ILE A 469 -2.54 6.82 -17.34
CA ILE A 469 -1.24 7.00 -18.02
C ILE A 469 -0.59 8.31 -17.56
N ARG A 470 -1.37 9.39 -17.43
CA ARG A 470 -0.88 10.67 -16.90
C ARG A 470 -0.38 10.51 -15.47
N PHE A 471 -1.13 9.81 -14.62
CA PHE A 471 -0.74 9.50 -13.25
C PHE A 471 0.65 8.84 -13.19
N GLU A 472 0.89 7.79 -13.97
CA GLU A 472 2.20 7.12 -13.97
C GLU A 472 3.33 8.01 -14.52
N ALA A 473 3.05 8.89 -15.48
CA ALA A 473 4.01 9.89 -15.95
C ALA A 473 4.41 10.87 -14.84
N ILE A 474 3.46 11.25 -13.99
CA ILE A 474 3.73 12.08 -12.81
C ILE A 474 4.50 11.30 -11.73
N GLN A 475 4.16 10.03 -11.50
CA GLN A 475 4.93 9.16 -10.60
C GLN A 475 6.39 9.05 -11.06
N PHE A 476 6.64 8.95 -12.37
CA PHE A 476 7.99 9.02 -12.95
C PHE A 476 8.72 10.31 -12.55
N CYS A 477 8.09 11.48 -12.77
CA CYS A 477 8.71 12.78 -12.49
C CYS A 477 9.10 12.93 -11.01
N MET A 478 8.23 12.47 -10.11
CA MET A 478 8.48 12.53 -8.67
C MET A 478 9.60 11.59 -8.21
N ARG A 479 9.64 10.36 -8.75
CA ARG A 479 10.65 9.36 -8.37
C ARG A 479 12.02 9.67 -8.95
N ASN A 480 12.07 10.46 -10.03
CA ASN A 480 13.29 10.81 -10.74
C ASN A 480 13.55 12.33 -10.70
N PRO A 481 13.82 12.93 -9.51
CA PRO A 481 13.94 14.37 -9.34
C PRO A 481 15.14 15.00 -10.08
N ALA A 482 16.09 14.19 -10.56
CA ALA A 482 17.20 14.66 -11.40
C ALA A 482 16.76 15.02 -12.83
N VAL A 483 15.58 14.56 -13.27
CA VAL A 483 15.05 14.80 -14.62
C VAL A 483 14.29 16.12 -14.67
N GLU A 484 14.56 16.95 -15.67
CA GLU A 484 13.84 18.21 -15.90
C GLU A 484 12.38 17.94 -16.28
N SER A 485 11.48 18.11 -15.31
CA SER A 485 10.03 17.80 -15.43
C SER A 485 9.13 19.02 -15.24
N ASP A 486 9.71 20.21 -15.03
CA ASP A 486 8.98 21.45 -14.72
C ASP A 486 7.85 21.73 -15.71
N GLN A 487 8.13 21.67 -17.02
CA GLN A 487 7.12 21.97 -18.03
C GLN A 487 5.96 20.96 -18.03
N ILE A 488 6.22 19.69 -17.71
CA ILE A 488 5.19 18.66 -17.58
C ILE A 488 4.33 18.97 -16.35
N LEU A 489 4.95 19.17 -15.20
CA LEU A 489 4.25 19.43 -13.94
C LEU A 489 3.40 20.69 -14.02
N LEU A 490 3.92 21.77 -14.61
CA LEU A 490 3.18 23.02 -14.78
C LEU A 490 2.02 22.88 -15.78
N ASN A 491 2.17 22.07 -16.83
CA ASN A 491 1.08 21.80 -17.77
C ASN A 491 -0.05 21.01 -17.10
N VAL A 492 0.30 19.95 -16.36
CA VAL A 492 -0.67 19.12 -15.63
C VAL A 492 -1.36 19.93 -14.54
N LEU A 493 -0.61 20.62 -13.67
CA LEU A 493 -1.20 21.49 -12.63
C LEU A 493 -2.08 22.61 -13.19
N SER A 494 -1.85 23.04 -14.44
CA SER A 494 -2.68 24.08 -15.05
C SER A 494 -4.05 23.59 -15.49
N ASN A 495 -4.16 22.32 -15.89
CA ASN A 495 -5.29 21.83 -16.69
C ASN A 495 -5.96 20.57 -16.13
N GLU A 496 -5.32 19.87 -15.19
CA GLU A 496 -5.79 18.58 -14.71
C GLU A 496 -7.08 18.70 -13.88
N MET A 497 -8.02 17.81 -14.18
CA MET A 497 -9.33 17.72 -13.54
C MET A 497 -9.50 16.43 -12.73
N ASP A 498 -8.63 15.44 -12.94
CA ASP A 498 -8.58 14.23 -12.13
C ASP A 498 -7.87 14.52 -10.80
N ASP A 499 -8.57 14.28 -9.68
CA ASP A 499 -8.07 14.62 -8.34
C ASP A 499 -6.82 13.83 -7.97
N ILE A 500 -6.71 12.55 -8.38
CA ILE A 500 -5.55 11.71 -8.08
C ILE A 500 -4.34 12.16 -8.89
N VAL A 501 -4.52 12.48 -10.17
CA VAL A 501 -3.44 12.99 -11.02
C VAL A 501 -2.98 14.36 -10.53
N TYR A 502 -3.90 15.28 -10.21
CA TYR A 502 -3.58 16.59 -9.66
C TYR A 502 -2.86 16.47 -8.31
N TYR A 503 -3.33 15.56 -7.44
CA TYR A 503 -2.70 15.26 -6.17
C TYR A 503 -1.24 14.82 -6.37
N ALA A 504 -1.02 13.85 -7.24
CA ALA A 504 0.32 13.37 -7.55
C ALA A 504 1.21 14.50 -8.11
N ALA A 505 0.65 15.40 -8.93
CA ALA A 505 1.40 16.47 -9.57
C ALA A 505 1.92 17.51 -8.58
N TRP A 506 1.13 17.90 -7.58
CA TRP A 506 1.64 18.86 -6.57
C TRP A 506 2.63 18.19 -5.61
N GLN A 507 2.50 16.89 -5.32
CA GLN A 507 3.51 16.15 -4.55
C GLN A 507 4.83 16.00 -5.34
N ALA A 508 4.74 15.77 -6.66
CA ALA A 508 5.90 15.80 -7.54
C ALA A 508 6.57 17.18 -7.51
N LEU A 509 5.80 18.27 -7.67
CA LEU A 509 6.29 19.64 -7.55
C LEU A 509 6.99 19.89 -6.21
N ARG A 510 6.39 19.43 -5.09
CA ARG A 510 6.95 19.55 -3.74
C ARG A 510 8.34 18.96 -3.64
N ARG A 511 8.53 17.76 -4.22
CA ARG A 511 9.78 16.98 -4.16
C ARG A 511 10.85 17.48 -5.13
N THR A 512 10.46 17.94 -6.33
CA THR A 512 11.43 18.26 -7.39
C THR A 512 11.83 19.73 -7.44
N HIS A 513 10.94 20.66 -7.04
CA HIS A 513 11.22 22.09 -7.14
C HIS A 513 11.89 22.67 -5.89
N SER A 514 12.82 23.58 -6.12
CA SER A 514 13.44 24.40 -5.06
C SER A 514 12.39 25.27 -4.36
N VAL A 515 12.70 25.69 -3.12
CA VAL A 515 11.82 26.59 -2.35
C VAL A 515 11.62 27.91 -3.09
N GLU A 516 12.68 28.50 -3.65
CA GLU A 516 12.60 29.73 -4.43
C GLU A 516 11.77 29.54 -5.71
N GLY A 517 11.89 28.38 -6.37
CA GLY A 517 11.08 28.02 -7.52
C GLY A 517 9.59 27.98 -7.16
N LYS A 518 9.24 27.25 -6.10
CA LYS A 518 7.87 27.14 -5.59
C LYS A 518 7.30 28.51 -5.21
N ILE A 519 8.08 29.39 -4.57
CA ILE A 519 7.64 30.75 -4.22
C ILE A 519 7.29 31.59 -5.46
N LYS A 520 8.06 31.49 -6.55
CA LYS A 520 7.74 32.22 -7.79
C LYS A 520 6.41 31.77 -8.39
N LEU A 521 6.10 30.48 -8.29
CA LEU A 521 4.86 29.90 -8.82
C LEU A 521 3.60 30.38 -8.08
N LEU A 522 3.72 30.95 -6.88
CA LEU A 522 2.58 31.57 -6.18
C LEU A 522 2.00 32.78 -6.92
N SER A 523 2.72 33.36 -7.90
CA SER A 523 2.22 34.43 -8.77
C SER A 523 1.85 33.97 -10.19
N HIS A 524 1.82 32.66 -10.44
CA HIS A 524 1.54 32.11 -11.77
C HIS A 524 0.11 32.45 -12.23
N PRO A 525 -0.15 32.71 -13.53
CA PRO A 525 -1.49 33.05 -14.01
C PRO A 525 -2.53 31.93 -13.82
N SER A 526 -2.12 30.66 -13.95
CA SER A 526 -3.00 29.52 -13.65
C SER A 526 -3.18 29.33 -12.14
N GLY A 527 -4.43 29.29 -11.68
CA GLY A 527 -4.75 29.05 -10.27
C GLY A 527 -4.45 27.64 -9.79
N GLY A 528 -4.47 26.64 -10.69
CA GLY A 528 -4.05 25.27 -10.35
C GLY A 528 -2.55 25.19 -10.03
N VAL A 529 -1.71 25.89 -10.80
CA VAL A 529 -0.27 26.01 -10.49
C VAL A 529 -0.04 26.74 -9.17
N ARG A 530 -0.75 27.85 -8.92
CA ARG A 530 -0.66 28.57 -7.63
C ARG A 530 -1.05 27.66 -6.47
N CYS A 531 -2.14 26.89 -6.62
CA CYS A 531 -2.63 25.97 -5.60
C CYS A 531 -1.62 24.85 -5.33
N GLY A 532 -1.08 24.21 -6.37
CA GLY A 532 -0.03 23.19 -6.22
C GLY A 532 1.23 23.71 -5.53
N ALA A 533 1.69 24.91 -5.89
CA ALA A 533 2.83 25.57 -5.23
C ALA A 533 2.53 25.93 -3.77
N PHE A 534 1.33 26.44 -3.49
CA PHE A 534 0.87 26.72 -2.13
C PHE A 534 0.88 25.46 -1.28
N LEU A 535 0.26 24.37 -1.75
CA LEU A 535 0.22 23.08 -1.06
C LEU A 535 1.63 22.57 -0.74
N ALA A 536 2.51 22.55 -1.74
CA ALA A 536 3.89 22.11 -1.59
C ALA A 536 4.66 22.89 -0.52
N LEU A 537 4.53 24.22 -0.49
CA LEU A 537 5.20 25.06 0.50
C LEU A 537 4.55 24.96 1.88
N ALA A 538 3.22 24.85 1.95
CA ALA A 538 2.47 24.71 3.20
C ALA A 538 2.78 23.38 3.89
N GLU A 539 2.91 22.31 3.11
CA GLU A 539 3.24 20.97 3.57
C GLU A 539 4.59 20.91 4.30
N ASP A 540 5.61 21.55 3.71
CA ASP A 540 6.95 21.64 4.27
C ASP A 540 7.12 22.79 5.28
N ARG A 541 6.03 23.48 5.65
CA ARG A 541 6.02 24.64 6.56
C ARG A 541 6.95 25.77 6.12
N GLN A 542 7.05 25.98 4.80
CA GLN A 542 7.90 26.98 4.16
C GLN A 542 7.20 28.35 3.99
N LEU A 543 5.93 28.46 4.42
CA LEU A 543 5.18 29.71 4.47
C LEU A 543 4.85 30.12 5.90
N THR A 544 4.91 31.43 6.16
CA THR A 544 4.43 32.02 7.41
C THR A 544 2.92 32.26 7.36
N GLY A 545 2.28 32.33 8.53
CA GLY A 545 0.86 32.66 8.61
C GLY A 545 0.49 34.05 8.05
N ILE A 546 1.44 34.98 7.93
CA ILE A 546 1.23 36.28 7.27
C ILE A 546 1.13 36.07 5.76
N GLN A 547 2.10 35.38 5.16
CA GLN A 547 2.11 35.08 3.73
C GLN A 547 0.87 34.29 3.33
N ILE A 548 0.43 33.33 4.16
CA ILE A 548 -0.76 32.53 3.86
C ILE A 548 -2.05 33.37 3.83
N ARG A 549 -2.18 34.40 4.69
CA ARG A 549 -3.37 35.26 4.70
C ARG A 549 -3.58 36.03 3.39
N GLU A 550 -2.52 36.30 2.64
CA GLU A 550 -2.61 36.96 1.35
C GLU A 550 -3.41 36.13 0.33
N PHE A 551 -3.38 34.80 0.46
CA PHE A 551 -4.06 33.86 -0.42
C PHE A 551 -5.55 33.66 -0.08
N LEU A 552 -6.05 34.23 1.02
CA LEU A 552 -7.49 34.21 1.33
C LEU A 552 -8.33 34.95 0.28
N ALA A 553 -7.72 35.90 -0.43
CA ALA A 553 -8.36 36.70 -1.48
C ALA A 553 -7.97 36.24 -2.90
N ASP A 554 -7.34 35.07 -3.05
CA ASP A 554 -7.02 34.53 -4.38
C ASP A 554 -8.30 34.28 -5.19
N ALA A 555 -8.26 34.57 -6.48
CA ALA A 555 -9.40 34.42 -7.37
C ALA A 555 -9.73 32.95 -7.70
N ASP A 556 -8.79 32.02 -7.54
CA ASP A 556 -9.05 30.59 -7.63
C ASP A 556 -9.50 30.05 -6.26
N GLU A 557 -10.72 29.52 -6.21
CA GLU A 557 -11.34 29.04 -4.97
C GLU A 557 -10.55 27.92 -4.31
N ARG A 558 -9.78 27.12 -5.06
CA ARG A 558 -8.95 26.06 -4.49
C ARG A 558 -7.82 26.64 -3.64
N VAL A 559 -7.19 27.72 -4.12
CA VAL A 559 -6.09 28.39 -3.41
C VAL A 559 -6.60 28.98 -2.09
N SER A 560 -7.71 29.72 -2.14
CA SER A 560 -8.29 30.34 -0.96
C SER A 560 -8.83 29.30 0.04
N ALA A 561 -9.43 28.20 -0.43
CA ALA A 561 -9.87 27.09 0.42
C ALA A 561 -8.71 26.43 1.20
N VAL A 562 -7.58 26.18 0.53
CA VAL A 562 -6.39 25.60 1.20
C VAL A 562 -5.80 26.59 2.21
N ALA A 563 -5.75 27.89 1.89
CA ALA A 563 -5.29 28.92 2.83
C ALA A 563 -6.16 29.00 4.09
N VAL A 564 -7.49 28.93 3.93
CA VAL A 564 -8.45 28.84 5.05
C VAL A 564 -8.15 27.62 5.91
N LEU A 565 -8.03 26.44 5.30
CA LEU A 565 -7.79 25.17 5.98
C LEU A 565 -6.51 25.20 6.81
N TRP A 566 -5.42 25.74 6.25
CA TRP A 566 -4.15 25.85 6.96
C TRP A 566 -4.22 26.82 8.16
N LEU A 567 -4.85 28.00 7.97
CA LEU A 567 -4.98 29.00 9.03
C LEU A 567 -5.86 28.52 10.19
N ALA A 568 -6.86 27.69 9.91
CA ALA A 568 -7.70 27.07 10.94
C ALA A 568 -6.87 26.28 11.96
N LYS A 569 -5.89 25.47 11.50
CA LYS A 569 -4.98 24.71 12.37
C LYS A 569 -4.06 25.63 13.18
N GLY A 570 -3.49 26.66 12.55
CA GLY A 570 -2.47 27.53 13.16
C GLY A 570 -2.98 28.47 14.26
N THR A 571 -4.28 28.74 14.33
CA THR A 571 -4.85 29.64 15.36
C THR A 571 -5.25 28.95 16.65
N GLY A 572 -5.22 27.60 16.71
CA GLY A 572 -5.71 26.84 17.86
C GLY A 572 -7.18 27.12 18.22
N ASN A 573 -7.89 27.89 17.39
CA ASN A 573 -9.26 28.29 17.63
C ASN A 573 -10.19 27.33 16.89
N PRO A 574 -11.20 26.76 17.57
CA PRO A 574 -12.30 26.17 16.84
C PRO A 574 -12.92 27.27 15.97
N LEU A 575 -13.14 26.98 14.69
CA LEU A 575 -13.88 27.84 13.75
C LEU A 575 -15.35 28.05 14.18
N ILE A 576 -15.75 27.43 15.30
CA ILE A 576 -16.99 27.57 16.04
C ILE A 576 -16.65 28.00 17.47
N ARG A 577 -17.10 29.19 17.87
CA ARG A 577 -16.97 29.68 19.25
C ARG A 577 -18.32 29.62 19.95
N VAL A 578 -18.40 28.88 21.05
CA VAL A 578 -19.59 28.82 21.92
C VAL A 578 -19.32 29.65 23.16
N ASP A 579 -20.21 30.60 23.46
CA ASP A 579 -20.13 31.45 24.65
C ASP A 579 -21.42 31.31 25.49
N PRO A 580 -21.33 30.84 26.74
CA PRO A 580 -20.11 30.37 27.44
C PRO A 580 -19.59 29.01 26.94
N PRO A 581 -18.27 28.72 27.06
CA PRO A 581 -17.68 27.49 26.52
C PRO A 581 -17.95 26.26 27.40
N GLY A 582 -18.69 25.27 26.85
CA GLY A 582 -18.93 23.93 27.44
C GLY A 582 -19.84 23.90 28.69
N GLY A 583 -20.74 22.92 28.78
CA GLY A 583 -21.63 22.69 29.94
C GLY A 583 -23.11 22.44 29.59
N GLU A 584 -23.93 22.18 30.61
CA GLU A 584 -25.40 22.18 30.51
C GLU A 584 -25.92 23.61 30.71
N PHE A 585 -26.71 24.11 29.76
CA PHE A 585 -27.16 25.50 29.75
C PHE A 585 -28.69 25.60 29.82
N THR A 586 -29.19 26.36 30.77
CA THR A 586 -30.61 26.71 30.89
C THR A 586 -30.94 28.09 30.29
N ALA A 587 -29.93 28.78 29.76
CA ALA A 587 -30.02 30.12 29.17
C ALA A 587 -29.56 30.12 27.69
N LYS A 588 -29.86 31.21 26.96
CA LYS A 588 -29.45 31.36 25.56
C LYS A 588 -27.92 31.38 25.43
N ILE A 589 -27.38 30.54 24.57
CA ILE A 589 -25.96 30.53 24.18
C ILE A 589 -25.75 31.30 22.88
N ARG A 590 -24.56 31.87 22.68
CA ARG A 590 -24.13 32.44 21.40
C ARG A 590 -23.14 31.51 20.74
N VAL A 591 -23.42 31.12 19.49
CA VAL A 591 -22.50 30.38 18.63
C VAL A 591 -22.05 31.30 17.50
N GLU A 592 -20.74 31.51 17.39
CA GLU A 592 -20.12 32.31 16.33
C GLU A 592 -19.35 31.38 15.40
N VAL A 593 -19.68 31.41 14.11
CA VAL A 593 -19.04 30.58 13.08
C VAL A 593 -18.23 31.49 12.17
N HIS A 594 -16.92 31.28 12.11
CA HIS A 594 -16.04 32.02 11.20
C HIS A 594 -16.08 31.39 9.79
N PRO A 595 -16.14 32.19 8.71
CA PRO A 595 -16.30 31.66 7.35
C PRO A 595 -15.09 30.81 6.94
N GLY A 596 -15.38 29.65 6.33
CA GLY A 596 -14.35 28.70 5.88
C GLY A 596 -14.68 27.20 5.98
N LEU A 597 -15.94 26.81 6.18
CA LEU A 597 -16.34 25.39 6.28
C LEU A 597 -16.98 24.88 4.99
N LYS A 598 -16.78 23.58 4.72
CA LYS A 598 -17.64 22.72 3.86
C LYS A 598 -19.12 22.93 4.23
N PRO A 599 -20.10 22.54 3.38
CA PRO A 599 -21.49 22.44 3.82
C PRO A 599 -21.57 21.61 5.10
N ALA A 600 -22.09 22.18 6.18
CA ALA A 600 -22.15 21.55 7.49
C ALA A 600 -23.52 21.80 8.15
N ASP A 601 -24.09 20.75 8.74
CA ASP A 601 -25.27 20.84 9.59
C ASP A 601 -24.85 21.07 11.05
N ILE A 602 -25.36 22.13 11.68
CA ILE A 602 -25.23 22.29 13.14
C ILE A 602 -26.38 21.53 13.80
N ARG A 603 -26.06 20.43 14.49
CA ARG A 603 -27.03 19.64 15.26
C ARG A 603 -26.83 19.90 16.75
N PHE A 604 -27.92 20.14 17.46
CA PHE A 604 -27.95 20.31 18.92
C PHE A 604 -29.16 19.57 19.48
N THR A 605 -29.06 19.11 20.72
CA THR A 605 -30.18 18.55 21.47
C THR A 605 -30.61 19.55 22.55
N LEU A 606 -31.81 19.37 23.10
CA LEU A 606 -32.28 20.13 24.28
C LEU A 606 -32.23 19.29 25.57
N ASP A 607 -31.79 18.04 25.49
CA ASP A 607 -31.76 17.07 26.58
C ASP A 607 -30.35 16.60 26.99
N GLY A 608 -29.30 17.15 26.35
CA GLY A 608 -27.89 16.83 26.63
C GLY A 608 -27.20 16.20 25.44
#